data_AF-A0A7S3KSX7-F1
#
_entry.id   AF-A0A7S3KSX7-F1
#
_cell.length_a   1.000
_cell.length_b   1.000
_cell.length_c   1.000
_cell.angle_alpha   90.00
_cell.angle_beta   90.00
_cell.angle_gamma   90.00
#
_symmetry.space_group_name_H-M   'P 1'
#
loop_
_entity.id
_entity.type
_entity.pdbx_description
1 polymer ?
#
loop_
_entity_poly.entity_id
_entity_poly.type
_entity_poly.pdbx_seq_one_letter_code
_entity_poly.pdbx_strand_id
1 'polypeptide(L)'
;PMEERTESTLTKKETWDSTFDHEIMNFEDTGDEGEVWFGEDVQQKAIDYIQDNFSAKDMHVLDVGTGNAAFLIACREELDLENLTGIDYSEKSIELSQKILNAKFGDDNIISVKQGDAFEYLEEEKEKYTIVHDKGTFDVIYMMSEDNNH
;
A
#
# COMPACT_ATOMS: atom_id res chain seq x y z
N PRO A 1 -20.68 -33.58 1.78
CA PRO A 1 -19.46 -33.20 2.52
C PRO A 1 -19.47 -31.68 2.72
N MET A 2 -19.57 -31.24 3.98
CA MET A 2 -19.42 -29.84 4.31
C MET A 2 -17.92 -29.56 4.17
N GLU A 3 -17.53 -28.80 3.14
CA GLU A 3 -16.16 -28.30 3.05
C GLU A 3 -15.97 -27.37 4.25
N GLU A 4 -15.10 -27.78 5.16
CA GLU A 4 -14.62 -26.96 6.25
C GLU A 4 -13.78 -25.85 5.60
N ARG A 5 -14.41 -24.70 5.30
CA ARG A 5 -13.70 -23.52 4.81
C ARG A 5 -12.83 -23.02 5.94
N THR A 6 -11.52 -23.25 5.83
CA THR A 6 -10.52 -22.67 6.72
C THR A 6 -10.59 -21.15 6.60
N GLU A 7 -10.85 -20.44 7.70
CA GLU A 7 -10.67 -18.97 7.77
C GLU A 7 -9.33 -18.60 7.15
N SER A 8 -9.34 -17.66 6.20
CA SER A 8 -8.12 -17.21 5.56
C SER A 8 -7.29 -16.44 6.58
N THR A 9 -6.04 -16.83 6.82
CA THR A 9 -5.17 -16.07 7.73
C THR A 9 -4.90 -14.65 7.24
N LEU A 10 -5.12 -14.38 5.94
CA LEU A 10 -4.98 -13.07 5.31
C LEU A 10 -5.98 -12.03 5.82
N THR A 11 -7.07 -12.45 6.49
CA THR A 11 -8.05 -11.53 7.08
C THR A 11 -7.63 -11.03 8.47
N LYS A 12 -6.51 -11.52 9.02
CA LYS A 12 -6.04 -11.21 10.37
C LYS A 12 -4.89 -10.21 10.32
N LYS A 13 -5.05 -9.09 11.04
CA LYS A 13 -4.00 -8.06 11.17
C LYS A 13 -2.68 -8.65 11.65
N GLU A 14 -2.72 -9.61 12.57
CA GLU A 14 -1.54 -10.25 13.13
C GLU A 14 -0.71 -11.00 12.07
N THR A 15 -1.36 -11.55 11.05
CA THR A 15 -0.67 -12.22 9.93
C THR A 15 0.12 -11.19 9.11
N TRP A 16 -0.47 -10.03 8.86
CA TRP A 16 0.19 -8.93 8.15
C TRP A 16 1.31 -8.31 8.97
N ASP A 17 1.07 -8.02 10.25
CA ASP A 17 2.09 -7.51 11.16
C ASP A 17 3.31 -8.44 11.21
N SER A 18 3.08 -9.76 11.32
CA SER A 18 4.16 -10.75 11.31
C SER A 18 4.90 -10.80 9.98
N THR A 19 4.21 -10.63 8.85
CA THR A 19 4.81 -10.60 7.52
C THR A 19 5.72 -9.37 7.39
N PHE A 20 5.22 -8.20 7.75
CA PHE A 20 6.01 -6.96 7.71
C PHE A 20 7.19 -6.97 8.69
N ASP A 21 7.06 -7.58 9.88
CA ASP A 21 8.21 -7.77 10.77
C ASP A 21 9.33 -8.58 10.10
N HIS A 22 8.98 -9.63 9.35
CA HIS A 22 9.96 -10.41 8.58
C HIS A 22 10.58 -9.59 7.44
N GLU A 23 9.77 -8.82 6.72
CA GLU A 23 10.25 -7.96 5.64
C GLU A 23 11.17 -6.83 6.15
N ILE A 24 10.87 -6.23 7.30
CA ILE A 24 11.75 -5.25 7.96
C ILE A 24 13.11 -5.88 8.25
N MET A 25 13.13 -7.10 8.82
CA MET A 25 14.38 -7.80 9.08
C MET A 25 15.17 -8.09 7.79
N ASN A 26 14.48 -8.51 6.73
CA ASN A 26 15.12 -8.79 5.44
C ASN A 26 15.68 -7.52 4.79
N PHE A 27 14.94 -6.41 4.88
CA PHE A 27 15.39 -5.11 4.39
C PHE A 27 16.65 -4.65 5.12
N GLU A 28 16.70 -4.78 6.45
CA GLU A 28 17.86 -4.40 7.25
C GLU A 28 19.10 -5.27 7.00
N ASP A 29 18.91 -6.57 6.73
CA ASP A 29 20.02 -7.51 6.51
C ASP A 29 20.54 -7.48 5.06
N THR A 30 19.63 -7.38 4.08
CA THR A 30 19.96 -7.61 2.66
C THR A 30 19.53 -6.49 1.72
N GLY A 31 18.71 -5.54 2.19
CA GLY A 31 18.11 -4.51 1.34
C GLY A 31 16.91 -5.01 0.53
N ASP A 32 16.35 -6.17 0.84
CA ASP A 32 15.12 -6.69 0.21
C ASP A 32 13.91 -5.83 0.64
N GLU A 33 13.23 -5.23 -0.35
CA GLU A 33 12.13 -4.27 -0.15
C GLU A 33 10.76 -4.94 0.09
N GLY A 34 10.72 -6.27 0.15
CA GLY A 34 9.50 -7.04 0.42
C GLY A 34 8.65 -7.31 -0.81
N GLU A 35 7.48 -7.92 -0.60
CA GLU A 35 6.64 -8.42 -1.69
C GLU A 35 5.73 -7.36 -2.32
N VAL A 36 5.74 -7.31 -3.66
CA VAL A 36 4.77 -6.54 -4.45
C VAL A 36 3.58 -7.43 -4.79
N TRP A 37 2.48 -7.29 -4.04
CA TRP A 37 1.27 -8.09 -4.23
C TRP A 37 0.67 -7.96 -5.64
N PHE A 38 0.19 -9.06 -6.20
CA PHE A 38 -0.25 -9.20 -7.61
C PHE A 38 0.82 -8.94 -8.67
N GLY A 39 2.08 -8.71 -8.28
CA GLY A 39 3.23 -8.54 -9.15
C GLY A 39 3.40 -7.13 -9.71
N GLU A 40 4.64 -6.84 -10.13
CA GLU A 40 5.05 -5.56 -10.72
C GLU A 40 4.29 -5.25 -12.02
N ASP A 41 3.94 -6.27 -12.81
CA ASP A 41 3.18 -6.10 -14.06
C ASP A 41 1.80 -5.45 -13.83
N VAL A 42 1.14 -5.75 -12.70
CA VAL A 42 -0.16 -5.17 -12.37
C VAL A 42 0.02 -3.72 -11.91
N GLN A 43 1.06 -3.47 -11.10
CA GLN A 43 1.44 -2.13 -10.68
C GLN A 43 1.77 -1.23 -11.89
N GLN A 44 2.56 -1.73 -12.83
CA GLN A 44 2.97 -0.96 -14.02
C GLN A 44 1.76 -0.51 -14.85
N LYS A 45 0.73 -1.35 -14.99
CA LYS A 45 -0.49 -0.96 -15.72
C LYS A 45 -1.20 0.23 -15.08
N ALA A 46 -1.14 0.36 -13.75
CA ALA A 46 -1.69 1.52 -13.07
C ALA A 46 -0.86 2.78 -13.34
N ILE A 47 0.48 2.65 -13.33
CA ILE A 47 1.40 3.75 -13.68
C ILE A 47 1.19 4.23 -15.11
N ASP A 48 1.16 3.31 -16.08
CA ASP A 48 0.92 3.61 -17.50
C ASP A 48 -0.44 4.30 -17.68
N TYR A 49 -1.49 3.82 -16.98
CA TYR A 49 -2.80 4.44 -17.03
C TYR A 49 -2.77 5.88 -16.50
N ILE A 50 -2.05 6.14 -15.40
CA ILE A 50 -1.91 7.49 -14.87
C ILE A 50 -1.16 8.39 -15.87
N GLN A 51 -0.08 7.89 -16.45
CA GLN A 51 0.71 8.62 -17.44
C GLN A 51 -0.12 9.02 -18.67
N ASP A 52 -0.96 8.12 -19.17
CA ASP A 52 -1.74 8.34 -20.38
C ASP A 52 -2.97 9.23 -20.17
N ASN A 53 -3.55 9.21 -18.97
CA ASN A 53 -4.83 9.86 -18.69
C ASN A 53 -4.71 11.16 -17.90
N PHE A 54 -3.55 11.43 -17.30
CA PHE A 54 -3.35 12.60 -16.46
C PHE A 54 -2.12 13.38 -16.89
N SER A 55 -2.27 14.70 -17.01
CA SER A 55 -1.24 15.59 -17.56
C SER A 55 -0.75 16.65 -16.57
N ALA A 56 -1.29 16.66 -15.34
CA ALA A 56 -0.97 17.66 -14.32
C ALA A 56 0.12 17.11 -13.38
N LYS A 57 1.15 17.92 -13.10
CA LYS A 57 2.15 17.60 -12.07
C LYS A 57 1.59 17.72 -10.64
N ASP A 58 0.53 18.50 -10.46
CA ASP A 58 -0.09 18.76 -9.16
C ASP A 58 -1.20 17.74 -8.84
N MET A 59 -0.92 16.46 -9.10
CA MET A 59 -1.82 15.38 -8.70
C MET A 59 -1.52 14.95 -7.29
N HIS A 60 -2.58 14.81 -6.49
CA HIS A 60 -2.51 14.23 -5.17
C HIS A 60 -2.92 12.76 -5.26
N VAL A 61 -2.01 11.84 -4.92
CA VAL A 61 -2.26 10.40 -4.99
C VAL A 61 -2.36 9.84 -3.57
N LEU A 62 -3.39 9.04 -3.33
CA LEU A 62 -3.53 8.20 -2.14
C LEU A 62 -3.43 6.73 -2.54
N ASP A 63 -2.56 5.99 -1.87
CA ASP A 63 -2.43 4.54 -1.97
C ASP A 63 -2.95 3.88 -0.70
N VAL A 64 -3.97 3.02 -0.84
CA VAL A 64 -4.70 2.38 0.26
C VAL A 64 -4.20 0.96 0.48
N GLY A 65 -3.76 0.68 1.71
CA GLY A 65 -3.01 -0.53 2.05
C GLY A 65 -1.66 -0.53 1.35
N THR A 66 -0.88 0.53 1.62
CA THR A 66 0.33 0.85 0.87
C THR A 66 1.44 -0.20 1.05
N GLY A 67 1.39 -1.04 2.09
CA GLY A 67 2.37 -2.11 2.30
C GLY A 67 3.80 -1.56 2.40
N ASN A 68 4.65 -1.92 1.43
CA ASN A 68 6.04 -1.45 1.32
C ASN A 68 6.20 -0.13 0.53
N ALA A 69 5.10 0.53 0.16
CA ALA A 69 5.05 1.76 -0.63
C ALA A 69 5.55 1.64 -2.09
N ALA A 70 5.63 0.44 -2.66
CA ALA A 70 6.13 0.20 -4.02
C ALA A 70 5.40 1.03 -5.10
N PHE A 71 4.08 1.18 -5.00
CA PHE A 71 3.32 1.98 -5.97
C PHE A 71 3.65 3.48 -5.89
N LEU A 72 3.82 4.02 -4.67
CA LEU A 72 4.19 5.43 -4.47
C LEU A 72 5.62 5.71 -4.96
N ILE A 73 6.53 4.77 -4.76
CA ILE A 73 7.90 4.83 -5.28
C ILE A 73 7.86 4.89 -6.82
N ALA A 74 7.10 4.01 -7.46
CA ALA A 74 6.94 4.04 -8.92
C ALA A 74 6.31 5.35 -9.42
N CYS A 75 5.28 5.86 -8.74
CA CYS A 75 4.70 7.18 -9.04
C CYS A 75 5.75 8.30 -8.97
N ARG A 76 6.66 8.25 -7.99
CA ARG A 76 7.73 9.24 -7.85
C ARG A 76 8.77 9.11 -8.97
N GLU A 77 9.29 7.90 -9.18
CA GLU A 77 10.44 7.65 -10.07
C GLU A 77 10.06 7.76 -11.55
N GLU A 78 8.86 7.29 -11.94
CA GLU A 78 8.46 7.21 -13.35
C GLU A 78 7.64 8.39 -13.82
N LEU A 79 6.82 8.98 -12.92
CA LEU A 79 5.89 10.06 -13.26
C LEU A 79 6.28 11.43 -12.68
N ASP A 80 7.33 11.49 -11.84
CA ASP A 80 7.79 12.72 -11.19
C ASP A 80 6.68 13.41 -10.36
N LEU A 81 5.82 12.62 -9.72
CA LEU A 81 4.78 13.13 -8.82
C LEU A 81 5.36 13.50 -7.45
N GLU A 82 4.80 14.55 -6.83
CA GLU A 82 5.35 15.14 -5.60
C GLU A 82 4.36 15.13 -4.41
N ASN A 83 3.07 14.87 -4.64
CA ASN A 83 2.05 14.83 -3.58
C ASN A 83 1.53 13.40 -3.39
N LEU A 84 2.31 12.57 -2.70
CA LEU A 84 2.09 11.13 -2.59
C LEU A 84 1.80 10.75 -1.13
N THR A 85 0.64 10.14 -0.88
CA THR A 85 0.26 9.64 0.45
C THR A 85 0.01 8.14 0.41
N GLY A 86 0.59 7.38 1.33
CA GLY A 86 0.25 5.99 1.60
C GLY A 86 -0.45 5.84 2.94
N ILE A 87 -1.48 4.99 3.00
CA ILE A 87 -2.08 4.58 4.27
C ILE A 87 -2.07 3.08 4.42
N ASP A 88 -1.85 2.61 5.64
CA ASP A 88 -2.00 1.21 6.01
C ASP A 88 -2.48 1.10 7.46
N TYR A 89 -3.27 0.09 7.75
CA TYR A 89 -3.76 -0.19 9.10
C TYR A 89 -2.69 -0.85 9.99
N SER A 90 -1.64 -1.43 9.39
CA SER A 90 -0.50 -2.01 10.08
C SER A 90 0.60 -0.98 10.34
N GLU A 91 0.95 -0.77 11.61
CA GLU A 91 2.13 0.03 12.02
C GLU A 91 3.43 -0.51 11.41
N LYS A 92 3.50 -1.82 11.18
CA LYS A 92 4.68 -2.50 10.63
C LYS A 92 4.85 -2.22 9.14
N SER A 93 3.76 -2.14 8.38
CA SER A 93 3.81 -1.61 7.02
C SER A 93 4.35 -0.18 6.98
N ILE A 94 3.90 0.68 7.90
CA ILE A 94 4.39 2.08 7.97
C ILE A 94 5.88 2.14 8.34
N GLU A 95 6.32 1.29 9.28
CA GLU A 95 7.73 1.17 9.63
C GLU A 95 8.58 0.73 8.43
N LEU A 96 8.16 -0.33 7.71
CA LEU A 96 8.85 -0.85 6.53
C LEU A 96 8.94 0.20 5.43
N SER A 97 7.80 0.78 5.04
CA SER A 97 7.73 1.79 3.98
C SER A 97 8.60 3.00 4.31
N GLN A 98 8.58 3.50 5.55
CA GLN A 98 9.44 4.62 5.94
C GLN A 98 10.94 4.28 5.83
N LYS A 99 11.36 3.05 6.18
CA LYS A 99 12.75 2.60 6.01
C LYS A 99 13.17 2.57 4.54
N ILE A 100 12.32 2.02 3.67
CA ILE A 100 12.57 1.95 2.21
C ILE A 100 12.63 3.36 1.62
N LEU A 101 11.66 4.22 1.95
CA LEU A 101 11.60 5.60 1.47
C LEU A 101 12.82 6.40 1.91
N ASN A 102 13.23 6.29 3.18
CA ASN A 102 14.43 6.97 3.68
C ASN A 102 15.70 6.47 2.98
N ALA A 103 15.80 5.18 2.66
CA ALA A 103 16.94 4.62 1.95
C ALA A 103 17.03 5.11 0.49
N LYS A 104 15.89 5.26 -0.19
CA LYS A 104 15.83 5.73 -1.59
C LYS A 104 15.95 7.24 -1.73
N PHE A 105 15.23 8.00 -0.89
CA PHE A 105 15.01 9.44 -1.08
C PHE A 105 15.56 10.31 0.07
N GLY A 106 16.01 9.70 1.17
CA GLY A 106 16.40 10.44 2.38
C GLY A 106 15.20 11.04 3.11
N ASP A 107 15.41 12.16 3.81
CA ASP A 107 14.36 12.88 4.56
C ASP A 107 13.44 13.73 3.65
N ASP A 108 13.18 13.27 2.43
CA ASP A 108 12.32 13.98 1.49
C ASP A 108 10.84 13.80 1.86
N ASN A 109 10.12 14.90 2.07
CA ASN A 109 8.72 14.88 2.51
C ASN A 109 7.72 14.73 1.35
N ILE A 110 8.19 14.32 0.16
CA ILE A 110 7.36 14.09 -1.03
C ILE A 110 6.38 12.91 -0.83
N ILE A 111 6.85 11.83 -0.19
CA ILE A 111 6.03 10.66 0.11
C ILE A 111 5.73 10.63 1.60
N SER A 112 4.44 10.70 1.97
CA SER A 112 3.98 10.60 3.34
C SER A 112 3.25 9.30 3.57
N VAL A 113 3.74 8.47 4.49
CA VAL A 113 3.05 7.24 4.92
C VAL A 113 2.42 7.45 6.30
N LYS A 114 1.19 6.95 6.49
CA LYS A 114 0.42 7.13 7.73
C LYS A 114 -0.29 5.85 8.11
N GLN A 115 -0.26 5.54 9.40
CA GLN A 115 -1.13 4.49 9.92
C GLN A 115 -2.57 4.99 9.92
N GLY A 116 -3.51 4.16 9.45
CA GLY A 116 -4.94 4.47 9.54
C GLY A 116 -5.83 3.40 8.94
N ASP A 117 -7.08 3.37 9.38
CA ASP A 117 -8.13 2.61 8.71
C ASP A 117 -8.52 3.29 7.39
N ALA A 118 -8.66 2.49 6.33
CA ALA A 118 -8.95 2.99 5.00
C ALA A 118 -10.31 3.71 4.90
N PHE A 119 -11.34 3.17 5.57
CA PHE A 119 -12.68 3.74 5.50
C PHE A 119 -12.77 5.06 6.27
N GLU A 120 -12.23 5.10 7.48
CA GLU A 120 -12.17 6.33 8.28
C GLU A 120 -11.40 7.42 7.54
N TYR A 121 -10.23 7.08 6.98
CA TYR A 121 -9.40 8.04 6.26
C TYR A 121 -10.09 8.59 5.00
N LEU A 122 -10.73 7.72 4.22
CA LEU A 122 -11.43 8.13 3.01
C LEU A 122 -12.70 8.94 3.33
N GLU A 123 -13.37 8.69 4.45
CA GLU A 123 -14.52 9.50 4.85
C GLU A 123 -14.12 10.96 5.13
N GLU A 124 -12.97 11.16 5.76
CA GLU A 124 -12.48 12.48 6.15
C GLU A 124 -11.73 13.21 5.02
N GLU A 125 -10.91 12.50 4.25
CA GLU A 125 -9.83 13.12 3.46
C GLU A 125 -9.90 12.88 1.94
N LYS A 126 -10.85 12.09 1.44
CA LYS A 126 -10.91 11.72 0.00
C LYS A 126 -10.91 12.91 -0.97
N GLU A 127 -11.53 14.04 -0.59
CA GLU A 127 -11.66 15.22 -1.46
C GLU A 127 -10.31 15.91 -1.73
N LYS A 128 -9.26 15.55 -0.99
CA LYS A 128 -7.90 16.06 -1.20
C LYS A 128 -7.17 15.36 -2.35
N TYR A 129 -7.64 14.20 -2.79
CA TYR A 129 -6.90 13.33 -3.70
C TYR A 129 -7.51 13.34 -5.10
N THR A 130 -6.63 13.47 -6.10
CA THR A 130 -7.00 13.31 -7.52
C THR A 130 -7.13 11.84 -7.88
N ILE A 131 -6.28 10.99 -7.29
CA ILE A 131 -6.24 9.55 -7.52
C ILE A 131 -6.26 8.86 -6.16
N VAL A 132 -7.18 7.90 -6.01
CA VAL A 132 -7.14 6.92 -4.94
C VAL A 132 -6.90 5.56 -5.58
N HIS A 133 -5.82 4.91 -5.19
CA HIS A 133 -5.38 3.62 -5.68
C HIS A 133 -5.51 2.57 -4.57
N ASP A 134 -5.92 1.37 -4.97
CA ASP A 134 -5.90 0.17 -4.15
C ASP A 134 -5.39 -0.98 -5.02
N LYS A 135 -4.56 -1.84 -4.42
CA LYS A 135 -4.09 -3.08 -5.03
C LYS A 135 -4.05 -4.17 -3.96
N GLY A 136 -5.19 -4.83 -3.77
CA GLY A 136 -5.32 -6.02 -2.91
C GLY A 136 -5.95 -5.79 -1.56
N THR A 137 -6.06 -4.54 -1.09
CA THR A 137 -6.68 -4.24 0.20
C THR A 137 -8.18 -4.50 0.14
N PHE A 138 -8.83 -4.16 -0.98
CA PHE A 138 -10.25 -4.50 -1.16
C PHE A 138 -10.49 -6.01 -1.17
N ASP A 139 -9.59 -6.82 -1.74
CA ASP A 139 -9.70 -8.29 -1.70
C ASP A 139 -9.64 -8.81 -0.26
N VAL A 140 -8.73 -8.26 0.57
CA VAL A 140 -8.63 -8.58 1.99
C VAL A 140 -9.90 -8.21 2.76
N ILE A 141 -10.41 -6.99 2.55
CA ILE A 141 -11.65 -6.51 3.19
C ILE A 141 -12.84 -7.37 2.76
N TYR A 142 -12.93 -7.72 1.49
CA TYR A 142 -14.00 -8.57 0.98
C TYR A 142 -13.95 -9.97 1.63
N MET A 143 -12.75 -10.57 1.75
CA MET A 143 -12.57 -11.83 2.48
C MET A 143 -12.99 -11.70 3.96
N MET A 144 -12.64 -10.61 4.64
CA MET A 144 -13.07 -10.35 6.03
C MET A 144 -14.60 -10.30 6.15
N SER A 145 -15.29 -9.75 5.15
CA SER A 145 -16.75 -9.65 5.17
C SER A 145 -17.45 -11.01 5.00
N GLU A 146 -16.83 -11.93 4.26
CA GLU A 146 -17.32 -13.31 4.11
C GLU A 146 -17.06 -14.12 5.38
N ASP A 147 -15.91 -13.94 6.02
CA ASP A 147 -15.57 -14.60 7.29
C ASP A 147 -16.50 -14.16 8.45
N ASN A 148 -16.90 -12.88 8.49
CA ASN A 148 -17.77 -12.32 9.54
C ASN A 148 -19.28 -12.61 9.37
N ASN A 149 -19.72 -13.12 8.22
CA ASN A 149 -21.13 -13.43 7.92
C ASN A 149 -21.52 -14.89 8.27
N HIS A 150 -20.73 -15.56 9.11
CA HIS A 150 -20.90 -16.95 9.55
C HIS A 150 -20.89 -17.07 11.08
#